data_AF-A0A0S9PFJ8-F1
#
_entry.id   AF-A0A0S9PFJ8-F1
#
_cell.length_a   1.000
_cell.length_b   1.000
_cell.length_c   1.000
_cell.angle_alpha   90.00
_cell.angle_beta   90.00
_cell.angle_gamma   90.00
#
_symmetry.space_group_name_H-M   'P 1'
#
loop_
_entity.id
_entity.type
_entity.pdbx_description
1 polymer ?
#
loop_
_entity_poly.entity_id
_entity_poly.type
_entity_poly.pdbx_seq_one_letter_code
_entity_poly.pdbx_strand_id
1 'polypeptide(L)'
;MLPPDDRPEPPGDGDERATIDGFLELQRATVVYKATGLSDSDAARRLLPSLTTVSGLIRHLADVERSWFREVMDGEQGIAYRWSEEDPDGEFRVTEADSLDAILADYLDAVAESRAVQQRYAFDDLCHGRENRFTLRWITVHLIEETARHIGHIDILREMLDGATGE
;
A
#
# COMPACT_ATOMS: atom_id res chain seq x y z
N MET A 1 2.49 8.50 21.02
CA MET A 1 3.27 7.24 21.02
C MET A 1 2.48 6.21 20.24
N LEU A 2 3.15 5.43 19.40
CA LEU A 2 2.53 4.32 18.68
C LEU A 2 2.05 3.24 19.67
N PRO A 3 1.00 2.47 19.33
CA PRO A 3 0.52 1.36 20.17
C PRO A 3 1.59 0.24 20.26
N PRO A 4 1.39 -0.77 21.13
CA PRO A 4 2.17 -2.00 21.05
C PRO A 4 2.13 -2.57 19.64
N ASP A 5 3.26 -3.11 19.20
CA ASP A 5 3.38 -3.69 17.87
C ASP A 5 2.82 -5.11 17.83
N ASP A 6 1.71 -5.28 17.11
CA ASP A 6 1.02 -6.55 16.88
C ASP A 6 1.01 -6.94 15.38
N ARG A 7 1.86 -6.32 14.57
CA ARG A 7 1.99 -6.64 13.14
C ARG A 7 2.41 -8.11 12.96
N PRO A 8 1.94 -8.78 11.89
CA PRO A 8 2.34 -10.15 11.60
C PRO A 8 3.83 -10.20 11.22
N GLU A 9 4.53 -11.21 11.73
CA GLU A 9 5.91 -11.49 11.32
C GLU A 9 5.95 -12.53 10.17
N PRO A 10 6.83 -12.36 9.18
CA PRO A 10 7.08 -13.38 8.17
C PRO A 10 7.59 -14.68 8.81
N PRO A 11 7.16 -15.87 8.34
CA PRO A 11 7.60 -17.13 8.92
C PRO A 11 9.10 -17.36 8.72
N GLY A 12 9.83 -17.69 9.79
CA GLY A 12 11.28 -17.94 9.74
C GLY A 12 11.68 -19.28 9.11
N ASP A 13 10.73 -20.21 8.94
CA ASP A 13 10.90 -21.56 8.39
C ASP A 13 9.93 -21.86 7.23
N GLY A 14 9.31 -20.81 6.67
CA GLY A 14 8.37 -20.92 5.56
C GLY A 14 9.04 -21.33 4.23
N ASP A 15 8.25 -21.85 3.31
CA ASP A 15 8.67 -22.00 1.91
C ASP A 15 8.80 -20.63 1.21
N GLU A 16 9.21 -20.62 -0.07
CA GLU A 16 9.38 -19.37 -0.84
C GLU A 16 8.11 -18.51 -0.80
N ARG A 17 6.94 -19.13 -0.99
CA ARG A 17 5.68 -18.40 -1.03
C ARG A 17 5.29 -17.86 0.32
N ALA A 18 5.33 -18.69 1.37
CA ALA A 18 5.01 -18.28 2.72
C ALA A 18 5.93 -17.13 3.19
N THR A 19 7.20 -17.16 2.79
CA THR A 19 8.16 -16.08 3.08
C THR A 19 7.79 -14.79 2.37
N ILE A 20 7.62 -14.82 1.04
CA ILE A 20 7.34 -13.62 0.24
C ILE A 20 5.97 -13.03 0.60
N ASP A 21 4.92 -13.85 0.68
CA ASP A 21 3.59 -13.39 1.09
C ASP A 21 3.66 -12.82 2.53
N GLY A 22 4.39 -13.47 3.45
CA GLY A 22 4.60 -12.98 4.81
C GLY A 22 5.25 -11.59 4.89
N PHE A 23 6.27 -11.33 4.06
CA PHE A 23 6.87 -9.99 3.98
C PHE A 23 5.89 -8.94 3.43
N LEU A 24 5.09 -9.27 2.42
CA LEU A 24 4.08 -8.33 1.91
C LEU A 24 3.03 -8.02 3.00
N GLU A 25 2.61 -9.02 3.75
CA GLU A 25 1.68 -8.85 4.87
C GLU A 25 2.25 -7.97 6.00
N LEU A 26 3.53 -8.14 6.34
CA LEU A 26 4.22 -7.24 7.26
C LEU A 26 4.21 -5.78 6.75
N GLN A 27 4.52 -5.56 5.47
CA GLN A 27 4.51 -4.20 4.91
C GLN A 27 3.10 -3.60 4.94
N ARG A 28 2.08 -4.37 4.53
CA ARG A 28 0.66 -3.94 4.57
C ARG A 28 0.23 -3.52 5.98
N ALA A 29 0.56 -4.34 6.98
CA ALA A 29 0.27 -4.03 8.38
C ALA A 29 1.05 -2.80 8.88
N THR A 30 2.28 -2.62 8.40
CA THR A 30 3.12 -1.47 8.77
C THR A 30 2.53 -0.14 8.30
N VAL A 31 1.92 -0.09 7.11
CA VAL A 31 1.20 1.12 6.65
C VAL A 31 0.13 1.54 7.66
N VAL A 32 -0.69 0.60 8.11
CA VAL A 32 -1.77 0.86 9.09
C VAL A 32 -1.20 1.27 10.45
N TYR A 33 -0.19 0.55 10.92
CA TYR A 33 0.48 0.86 12.18
C TYR A 33 1.05 2.28 12.19
N LYS A 34 1.73 2.69 11.12
CA LYS A 34 2.33 4.03 11.00
C LYS A 34 1.30 5.15 10.83
N ALA A 35 0.09 4.85 10.37
CA ALA A 35 -1.01 5.82 10.33
C ALA A 35 -1.67 6.03 11.71
N THR A 36 -1.49 5.08 12.64
CA THR A 36 -2.21 5.08 13.92
C THR A 36 -1.90 6.33 14.76
N GLY A 37 -2.96 6.93 15.30
CA GLY A 37 -2.88 8.09 16.19
C GLY A 37 -2.71 9.44 15.50
N LEU A 38 -2.65 9.50 14.16
CA LEU A 38 -2.75 10.78 13.44
C LEU A 38 -4.19 11.27 13.41
N SER A 39 -4.34 12.59 13.42
CA SER A 39 -5.60 13.25 13.05
C SER A 39 -5.73 13.35 11.52
N ASP A 40 -6.95 13.55 11.02
CA ASP A 40 -7.19 13.83 9.59
C ASP A 40 -6.35 15.03 9.09
N SER A 41 -6.26 16.09 9.90
CA SER A 41 -5.48 17.28 9.58
C SER A 41 -3.98 17.00 9.50
N ASP A 42 -3.41 16.22 10.44
CA ASP A 42 -1.99 15.87 10.40
C ASP A 42 -1.69 14.90 9.25
N ALA A 43 -2.56 13.92 9.01
CA ALA A 43 -2.38 12.96 7.91
C ALA A 43 -2.48 13.61 6.53
N ALA A 44 -3.28 14.66 6.37
CA ALA A 44 -3.38 15.45 5.14
C ALA A 44 -2.38 16.60 5.06
N ARG A 45 -1.55 16.82 6.10
CA ARG A 45 -0.61 17.94 6.12
C ARG A 45 0.55 17.71 5.16
N ARG A 46 0.71 18.65 4.23
CA ARG A 46 1.86 18.72 3.33
C ARG A 46 3.07 19.35 4.04
N LEU A 47 4.08 18.55 4.30
CA LEU A 47 5.32 18.96 4.98
C LEU A 47 6.51 19.14 4.02
N LEU A 48 6.36 18.70 2.77
CA LEU A 48 7.40 18.74 1.75
C LEU A 48 6.95 19.61 0.56
N PRO A 49 7.90 20.09 -0.27
CA PRO A 49 7.56 20.73 -1.54
C PRO A 49 6.85 19.81 -2.54
N SER A 50 6.86 18.49 -2.39
CA SER A 50 6.01 17.56 -3.16
C SER A 50 4.58 17.52 -2.60
N LEU A 51 3.63 16.88 -3.30
CA LEU A 51 2.27 16.66 -2.79
C LEU A 51 2.19 15.55 -1.72
N THR A 52 3.32 14.98 -1.33
CA THR A 52 3.39 13.82 -0.44
C THR A 52 2.86 14.14 0.96
N THR A 53 1.89 13.35 1.40
CA THR A 53 1.27 13.37 2.72
C THR A 53 1.04 11.92 3.17
N VAL A 54 0.80 11.69 4.46
CA VAL A 54 0.55 10.32 4.96
C VAL A 54 -0.72 9.74 4.34
N SER A 55 -1.81 10.51 4.35
CA SER A 55 -3.09 10.09 3.75
C SER A 55 -3.00 9.90 2.23
N GLY A 56 -2.24 10.75 1.53
CA GLY A 56 -1.99 10.60 0.09
C GLY A 56 -1.19 9.33 -0.23
N LEU A 57 -0.16 9.02 0.56
CA LEU A 57 0.60 7.77 0.40
C LEU A 57 -0.26 6.52 0.63
N ILE A 58 -1.20 6.55 1.58
CA ILE A 58 -2.11 5.41 1.82
C ILE A 58 -3.09 5.25 0.65
N ARG A 59 -3.63 6.35 0.10
CA ARG A 59 -4.46 6.32 -1.13
C ARG A 59 -3.68 5.76 -2.32
N HIS A 60 -2.44 6.21 -2.50
CA HIS A 60 -1.53 5.69 -3.53
C HIS A 60 -1.39 4.18 -3.41
N LEU A 61 -1.06 3.68 -2.21
CA LEU A 61 -0.88 2.25 -1.99
C LEU A 61 -2.18 1.45 -2.21
N ALA A 62 -3.35 2.00 -1.89
CA ALA A 62 -4.63 1.36 -2.20
C ALA A 62 -4.87 1.22 -3.71
N ASP A 63 -4.55 2.26 -4.48
CA ASP A 63 -4.69 2.22 -5.94
C ASP A 63 -3.62 1.32 -6.59
N VAL A 64 -2.38 1.30 -6.05
CA VAL A 64 -1.29 0.39 -6.48
C VAL A 64 -1.66 -1.08 -6.27
N GLU A 65 -2.25 -1.43 -5.12
CA GLU A 65 -2.77 -2.78 -4.84
C GLU A 65 -3.76 -3.22 -5.92
N ARG A 66 -4.78 -2.39 -6.19
CA ARG A 66 -5.81 -2.68 -7.20
C ARG A 66 -5.21 -2.74 -8.60
N SER A 67 -4.30 -1.85 -8.95
CA SER A 67 -3.68 -1.84 -10.28
C SER A 67 -2.89 -3.10 -10.55
N TRP A 68 -2.03 -3.52 -9.62
CA TRP A 68 -1.17 -4.66 -9.88
C TRP A 68 -1.87 -6.00 -9.73
N PHE A 69 -2.78 -6.16 -8.77
CA PHE A 69 -3.46 -7.44 -8.58
C PHE A 69 -4.71 -7.56 -9.46
N ARG A 70 -5.59 -6.56 -9.51
CA ARG A 70 -6.85 -6.71 -10.27
C ARG A 70 -6.65 -6.44 -11.75
N GLU A 71 -6.09 -5.30 -12.11
CA GLU A 71 -5.90 -4.97 -13.53
C GLU A 71 -4.77 -5.79 -14.16
N VAL A 72 -3.58 -5.81 -13.55
CA VAL A 72 -2.43 -6.49 -14.16
C VAL A 72 -2.52 -7.99 -13.98
N MET A 73 -2.55 -8.52 -12.74
CA MET A 73 -2.54 -9.96 -12.52
C MET A 73 -3.82 -10.63 -13.04
N ASP A 74 -5.01 -10.16 -12.65
CA ASP A 74 -6.30 -10.77 -13.03
C ASP A 74 -6.84 -10.31 -14.40
N GLY A 75 -6.27 -9.24 -14.98
CA GLY A 75 -6.74 -8.72 -16.26
C GLY A 75 -8.07 -7.98 -16.18
N GLU A 76 -8.54 -7.63 -14.97
CA GLU A 76 -9.81 -6.95 -14.77
C GLU A 76 -9.80 -5.57 -15.44
N GLN A 77 -10.88 -5.25 -16.16
CA GLN A 77 -11.01 -4.01 -16.92
C GLN A 77 -11.86 -3.00 -16.17
N GLY A 78 -11.55 -1.71 -16.35
CA GLY A 78 -12.35 -0.63 -15.77
C GLY A 78 -12.18 -0.45 -14.26
N ILE A 79 -11.03 -0.88 -13.71
CA ILE A 79 -10.65 -0.51 -12.34
C ILE A 79 -10.49 1.01 -12.28
N ALA A 80 -11.16 1.62 -11.31
CA ALA A 80 -11.04 3.05 -11.06
C ALA A 80 -9.86 3.32 -10.13
N TYR A 81 -9.03 4.30 -10.50
CA TYR A 81 -7.96 4.85 -9.68
C TYR A 81 -8.20 6.34 -9.47
N ARG A 82 -7.46 6.94 -8.54
CA ARG A 82 -7.49 8.39 -8.35
C ARG A 82 -6.55 9.11 -9.32
N TRP A 83 -5.46 8.48 -9.76
CA TRP A 83 -4.63 9.01 -10.83
C TRP A 83 -5.31 8.87 -12.20
N SER A 84 -5.05 9.84 -13.08
CA SER A 84 -5.43 9.78 -14.50
C SER A 84 -4.38 10.47 -15.38
N GLU A 85 -4.57 10.46 -16.70
CA GLU A 85 -3.72 11.26 -17.58
C GLU A 85 -3.87 12.77 -17.32
N GLU A 86 -5.06 13.23 -16.91
CA GLU A 86 -5.33 14.63 -16.58
C GLU A 86 -4.85 15.04 -15.18
N ASP A 87 -4.88 14.12 -14.21
CA ASP A 87 -4.31 14.35 -12.87
C ASP A 87 -3.47 13.13 -12.42
N PRO A 88 -2.18 13.08 -12.80
CA PRO A 88 -1.31 11.95 -12.49
C PRO A 88 -1.05 11.71 -10.99
N ASP A 89 -1.28 12.73 -10.15
CA ASP A 89 -1.08 12.69 -8.70
C ASP A 89 -2.42 12.79 -7.94
N GLY A 90 -3.53 12.34 -8.56
CA GLY A 90 -4.88 12.50 -8.03
C GLY A 90 -5.08 11.91 -6.62
N GLU A 91 -4.38 10.82 -6.31
CA GLU A 91 -4.31 10.18 -5.00
C GLU A 91 -3.72 11.09 -3.91
N PHE A 92 -2.88 12.04 -4.27
CA PHE A 92 -2.29 13.03 -3.36
C PHE A 92 -3.13 14.31 -3.20
N ARG A 93 -4.29 14.42 -3.88
CA ARG A 93 -5.25 15.51 -3.69
C ARG A 93 -6.09 15.29 -2.43
N VAL A 94 -5.43 15.36 -1.28
CA VAL A 94 -6.03 15.17 0.06
C VAL A 94 -6.11 16.48 0.83
N THR A 95 -7.10 16.58 1.71
CA THR A 95 -7.37 17.71 2.60
C THR A 95 -7.75 17.20 3.98
N GLU A 96 -7.81 18.10 4.97
CA GLU A 96 -8.25 17.75 6.34
C GLU A 96 -9.73 17.33 6.43
N ALA A 97 -10.51 17.49 5.35
CA ALA A 97 -11.88 16.98 5.27
C ALA A 97 -11.93 15.50 4.85
N ASP A 98 -10.81 14.94 4.37
CA ASP A 98 -10.69 13.53 4.03
C ASP A 98 -10.38 12.72 5.29
N SER A 99 -11.31 11.85 5.69
CA SER A 99 -11.14 11.02 6.88
C SER A 99 -10.04 9.98 6.68
N LEU A 100 -9.05 9.98 7.58
CA LEU A 100 -7.97 8.99 7.61
C LEU A 100 -8.53 7.58 7.84
N ASP A 101 -9.52 7.44 8.72
CA ASP A 101 -10.18 6.15 8.98
C ASP A 101 -10.83 5.60 7.72
N ALA A 102 -11.51 6.43 6.93
CA ALA A 102 -12.10 6.02 5.66
C ALA A 102 -11.04 5.65 4.61
N ILE A 103 -9.91 6.37 4.59
CA ILE A 103 -8.78 6.07 3.70
C ILE A 103 -8.12 4.73 4.09
N LEU A 104 -7.94 4.46 5.38
CA LEU A 104 -7.42 3.19 5.87
C LEU A 104 -8.38 2.04 5.59
N ALA A 105 -9.70 2.26 5.71
CA ALA A 105 -10.69 1.27 5.33
C ALA A 105 -10.59 0.92 3.83
N ASP A 106 -10.48 1.92 2.94
CA ASP A 106 -10.30 1.70 1.51
C ASP A 106 -8.99 0.96 1.19
N TYR A 107 -7.90 1.28 1.90
CA TYR A 107 -6.64 0.56 1.76
C TYR A 107 -6.78 -0.92 2.18
N LEU A 108 -7.46 -1.20 3.29
CA LEU A 108 -7.70 -2.55 3.76
C LEU A 108 -8.61 -3.34 2.82
N ASP A 109 -9.60 -2.70 2.20
CA ASP A 109 -10.44 -3.30 1.17
C ASP A 109 -9.60 -3.65 -0.07
N ALA A 110 -8.74 -2.75 -0.53
CA ALA A 110 -7.79 -3.02 -1.64
C ALA A 110 -6.87 -4.21 -1.31
N VAL A 111 -6.33 -4.26 -0.09
CA VAL A 111 -5.51 -5.40 0.37
C VAL A 111 -6.31 -6.71 0.36
N ALA A 112 -7.57 -6.70 0.80
CA ALA A 112 -8.42 -7.89 0.81
C ALA A 112 -8.72 -8.38 -0.62
N GLU A 113 -9.00 -7.46 -1.55
CA GLU A 113 -9.15 -7.73 -2.98
C GLU A 113 -7.88 -8.35 -3.57
N SER A 114 -6.71 -7.77 -3.29
CA SER A 114 -5.41 -8.30 -3.71
C SER A 114 -5.15 -9.71 -3.19
N ARG A 115 -5.44 -9.99 -1.92
CA ARG A 115 -5.30 -11.34 -1.35
C ARG A 115 -6.20 -12.35 -2.06
N ALA A 116 -7.43 -11.96 -2.40
CA ALA A 116 -8.34 -12.82 -3.16
C ALA A 116 -7.78 -13.14 -4.56
N VAL A 117 -7.11 -12.18 -5.21
CA VAL A 117 -6.37 -12.43 -6.45
C VAL A 117 -5.21 -13.39 -6.22
N GLN A 118 -4.33 -13.11 -5.25
CA GLN A 118 -3.14 -13.92 -4.94
C GLN A 118 -3.48 -15.40 -4.73
N GLN A 119 -4.62 -15.71 -4.09
CA GLN A 119 -5.03 -17.08 -3.80
C GLN A 119 -5.44 -17.90 -5.05
N ARG A 120 -5.76 -17.24 -6.17
CA ARG A 120 -6.19 -17.91 -7.40
C ARG A 120 -5.03 -18.40 -8.27
N TYR A 121 -3.81 -17.92 -8.01
CA TYR A 121 -2.66 -18.11 -8.88
C TYR A 121 -1.47 -18.72 -8.15
N ALA A 122 -0.65 -19.46 -8.88
CA ALA A 122 0.68 -19.87 -8.47
C ALA A 122 1.71 -18.77 -8.78
N PHE A 123 2.86 -18.80 -8.11
CA PHE A 123 3.92 -17.81 -8.27
C PHE A 123 4.49 -17.73 -9.70
N ASP A 124 4.45 -18.83 -10.45
CA ASP A 124 4.95 -18.91 -11.82
C ASP A 124 3.88 -18.57 -12.86
N ASP A 125 2.62 -18.36 -12.46
CA ASP A 125 1.56 -17.96 -13.38
C ASP A 125 1.81 -16.54 -13.88
N LEU A 126 1.65 -16.35 -15.18
CA LEU A 126 1.71 -15.04 -15.83
C LEU A 126 0.41 -14.27 -15.60
N CYS A 127 0.55 -12.97 -15.48
CA CYS A 127 -0.54 -12.01 -15.40
C CYS A 127 -1.42 -12.06 -16.65
N HIS A 128 -2.69 -11.66 -16.55
CA HIS A 128 -3.61 -11.62 -17.69
C HIS A 128 -3.71 -10.24 -18.35
N GLY A 129 -3.29 -9.18 -17.65
CA GLY A 129 -3.06 -7.85 -18.21
C GLY A 129 -1.65 -7.67 -18.78
N ARG A 130 -1.38 -6.49 -19.36
CA ARG A 130 -0.04 -6.07 -19.85
C ARG A 130 0.70 -7.13 -20.68
N GLU A 131 -0.01 -7.79 -21.59
CA GLU A 131 0.56 -8.78 -22.53
C GLU A 131 1.25 -9.98 -21.84
N ASN A 132 0.76 -10.40 -20.67
CA ASN A 132 1.30 -11.54 -19.90
C ASN A 132 2.78 -11.40 -19.54
N ARG A 133 3.24 -10.17 -19.26
CA ARG A 133 4.66 -9.85 -19.07
C ARG A 133 5.23 -10.23 -17.70
N PHE A 134 4.41 -10.31 -16.67
CA PHE A 134 4.86 -10.44 -15.27
C PHE A 134 4.27 -11.68 -14.63
N THR A 135 5.04 -12.37 -13.78
CA THR A 135 4.51 -13.46 -12.95
C THR A 135 3.92 -12.92 -11.65
N LEU A 136 3.07 -13.71 -10.99
CA LEU A 136 2.61 -13.38 -9.63
C LEU A 136 3.79 -13.17 -8.67
N ARG A 137 4.86 -13.99 -8.77
CA ARG A 137 6.08 -13.82 -7.97
C ARG A 137 6.66 -12.42 -8.16
N TRP A 138 6.82 -11.98 -9.41
CA TRP A 138 7.39 -10.67 -9.71
C TRP A 138 6.52 -9.54 -9.18
N ILE A 139 5.20 -9.63 -9.38
CA ILE A 139 4.24 -8.63 -8.89
C ILE A 139 4.29 -8.52 -7.37
N THR A 140 4.29 -9.66 -6.67
CA THR A 140 4.31 -9.69 -5.20
C THR A 140 5.60 -9.06 -4.65
N VAL A 141 6.76 -9.37 -5.26
CA VAL A 141 8.04 -8.75 -4.89
C VAL A 141 8.05 -7.25 -5.18
N HIS A 142 7.48 -6.83 -6.31
CA HIS A 142 7.35 -5.40 -6.62
C HIS A 142 6.48 -4.66 -5.60
N LEU A 143 5.39 -5.28 -5.14
CA LEU A 143 4.52 -4.69 -4.12
C LEU A 143 5.20 -4.58 -2.75
N ILE A 144 6.06 -5.54 -2.37
CA ILE A 144 6.90 -5.42 -1.17
C ILE A 144 7.81 -4.19 -1.29
N GLU A 145 8.48 -4.06 -2.44
CA GLU A 145 9.42 -2.97 -2.72
C GLU A 145 8.75 -1.60 -2.68
N GLU A 146 7.65 -1.45 -3.42
CA GLU A 146 6.88 -0.20 -3.51
C GLU A 146 6.29 0.18 -2.14
N THR A 147 5.71 -0.77 -1.41
CA THR A 147 5.13 -0.51 -0.09
C THR A 147 6.21 -0.12 0.92
N ALA A 148 7.33 -0.85 0.97
CA ALA A 148 8.45 -0.55 1.88
C ALA A 148 9.08 0.82 1.58
N ARG A 149 9.23 1.19 0.30
CA ARG A 149 9.68 2.53 -0.11
C ARG A 149 8.78 3.62 0.47
N HIS A 150 7.46 3.45 0.35
CA HIS A 150 6.51 4.45 0.84
C HIS A 150 6.37 4.47 2.36
N ILE A 151 6.56 3.34 3.05
CA ILE A 151 6.67 3.32 4.51
C ILE A 151 7.85 4.20 4.97
N GLY A 152 9.01 4.13 4.31
CA GLY A 152 10.13 5.01 4.63
C GLY A 152 9.79 6.50 4.47
N HIS A 153 8.94 6.86 3.50
CA HIS A 153 8.43 8.24 3.41
C HIS A 153 7.46 8.58 4.54
N ILE A 154 6.58 7.65 4.94
CA ILE A 154 5.67 7.84 6.07
C ILE A 154 6.47 8.05 7.36
N ASP A 155 7.58 7.32 7.56
CA ASP A 155 8.44 7.48 8.73
C ASP A 155 9.01 8.90 8.85
N ILE A 156 9.52 9.46 7.75
CA ILE A 156 10.03 10.84 7.74
C ILE A 156 8.91 11.84 8.05
N LEU A 157 7.71 11.63 7.48
CA LEU A 157 6.56 12.50 7.73
C LEU A 157 6.09 12.40 9.19
N ARG A 158 6.08 11.20 9.78
CA ARG A 158 5.77 10.99 11.21
C ARG A 158 6.77 11.70 12.10
N GLU A 159 8.06 11.56 11.84
CA GLU A 159 9.09 12.23 12.64
C GLU A 159 8.89 13.76 12.64
N MET A 160 8.54 14.33 11.48
CA MET A 160 8.24 15.76 11.35
C MET A 160 6.91 16.18 12.00
N LEU A 161 5.89 15.33 12.02
CA LEU A 161 4.57 15.62 12.58
C LEU A 161 4.55 15.54 14.12
N ASP A 162 5.06 14.44 14.67
CA ASP A 162 4.90 14.12 16.09
C ASP A 162 6.14 13.48 16.73
N GLY A 163 7.26 13.41 16.00
CA GLY A 163 8.52 12.86 16.49
C GLY A 163 8.55 11.33 16.58
N ALA A 164 7.51 10.63 16.12
CA ALA A 164 7.53 9.17 16.02
C ALA A 164 8.48 8.76 14.88
N THR A 165 9.45 7.90 15.16
CA THR A 165 10.46 7.48 14.20
C THR A 165 10.11 6.15 13.50
N GLY A 166 10.87 5.87 12.45
CA GLY A 166 10.95 4.57 11.78
C GLY A 166 11.41 3.43 12.70
N GLU A 167 11.29 2.21 12.16
CA GLU A 167 11.97 1.02 12.69
C GLU A 167 13.26 0.76 11.89
#